data_AF-A0A9D2DWQ1-F1
#
_entry.id   AF-A0A9D2DWQ1-F1
#
_cell.length_a   1.000
_cell.length_b   1.000
_cell.length_c   1.000
_cell.angle_alpha   90.00
_cell.angle_beta   90.00
_cell.angle_gamma   90.00
#
_symmetry.space_group_name_H-M   'P 1'
#
loop_
_entity.id
_entity.type
_entity.pdbx_description
1 polymer ?
#
loop_
_entity_poly.entity_id
_entity_poly.type
_entity_poly.pdbx_seq_one_letter_code
_entity_poly.pdbx_strand_id
1 'polypeptide(L)'
;MANDKEKKGFWKEFKEFITRGNILDMAVGIIVGGAFTAIVNALCNNILKPIVNWILALILGTDSLSEVYTFLTTAYTTDETGAQVIDLANSIYIDWGTFINAIINFLLIAIVLFLIIKALMRVQKMKDEAKAAIEEAKKKAEEEKAAKKAAEEETSAAAAGVSAADATAAAPADPEKKE
;
A
#
# COMPACT_ATOMS: atom_id res chain seq x y z
N MET A 1 -51.63 2.68 1.66
CA MET A 1 -50.34 3.12 2.24
C MET A 1 -49.58 1.96 2.93
N ALA A 2 -49.34 0.84 2.22
CA ALA A 2 -48.67 -0.35 2.81
C ALA A 2 -47.19 -0.53 2.41
N ASN A 3 -46.74 0.15 1.34
CA ASN A 3 -45.45 -0.10 0.70
C ASN A 3 -44.23 0.61 1.36
N ASP A 4 -44.45 1.37 2.44
CA ASP A 4 -43.38 2.16 3.09
C ASP A 4 -42.85 1.51 4.40
N LYS A 5 -43.62 0.62 5.04
CA LYS A 5 -43.19 -0.12 6.23
C LYS A 5 -42.32 -1.34 5.90
N GLU A 6 -42.62 -2.08 4.83
CA GLU A 6 -41.80 -3.22 4.37
C GLU A 6 -40.43 -2.78 3.83
N LYS A 7 -40.37 -1.67 3.08
CA LYS A 7 -39.09 -1.10 2.58
C LYS A 7 -38.16 -0.65 3.70
N LYS A 8 -38.70 -0.14 4.80
CA LYS A 8 -37.93 0.23 6.00
C LYS A 8 -37.44 -0.99 6.77
N GLY A 9 -38.16 -2.12 6.71
CA GLY A 9 -37.75 -3.41 7.26
C GLY A 9 -36.54 -3.99 6.51
N PHE A 10 -36.64 -4.12 5.19
CA PHE A 10 -35.54 -4.63 4.35
C PHE A 10 -34.26 -3.80 4.47
N TRP A 11 -34.35 -2.46 4.45
CA TRP A 11 -33.16 -1.60 4.60
C TRP A 11 -32.53 -1.69 5.99
N LYS A 12 -33.35 -1.92 7.03
CA LYS A 12 -32.86 -2.12 8.40
C LYS A 12 -32.18 -3.48 8.53
N GLU A 13 -32.78 -4.54 8.00
CA GLU A 13 -32.19 -5.88 7.92
C GLU A 13 -30.91 -5.90 7.07
N PHE A 14 -30.88 -5.17 5.96
CA PHE A 14 -29.71 -5.00 5.11
C PHE A 14 -28.59 -4.24 5.84
N LYS A 15 -28.93 -3.14 6.51
CA LYS A 15 -27.96 -2.39 7.34
C LYS A 15 -27.40 -3.27 8.44
N GLU A 16 -28.26 -4.00 9.14
CA GLU A 16 -27.89 -4.91 10.24
C GLU A 16 -27.00 -6.06 9.74
N PHE A 17 -27.26 -6.55 8.52
CA PHE A 17 -26.44 -7.55 7.84
C PHE A 17 -25.04 -7.02 7.46
N ILE A 18 -24.92 -5.86 6.83
CA ILE A 18 -23.61 -5.28 6.45
C ILE A 18 -22.81 -4.80 7.67
N THR A 19 -23.47 -4.40 8.76
CA THR A 19 -22.77 -4.04 10.01
C THR A 19 -22.22 -5.24 10.77
N ARG A 20 -22.51 -6.49 10.34
CA ARG A 20 -21.74 -7.66 10.78
C ARG A 20 -20.33 -7.49 10.21
N GLY A 21 -19.43 -6.86 10.97
CA GLY A 21 -18.13 -6.35 10.49
C GLY A 21 -17.31 -7.35 9.65
N ASN A 22 -17.42 -8.65 9.95
CA ASN A 22 -16.77 -9.71 9.18
C ASN A 22 -17.19 -9.78 7.70
N ILE A 23 -18.38 -9.30 7.33
CA ILE A 23 -18.89 -9.30 5.95
C ILE A 23 -18.41 -8.06 5.20
N LEU A 24 -18.38 -6.89 5.85
CA LEU A 24 -17.97 -5.64 5.21
C LEU A 24 -16.49 -5.67 4.81
N ASP A 25 -15.62 -6.13 5.70
CA ASP A 25 -14.18 -6.19 5.44
C ASP A 25 -13.83 -7.22 4.38
N MET A 26 -14.54 -8.36 4.35
CA MET A 26 -14.44 -9.34 3.27
C MET A 26 -14.93 -8.78 1.92
N ALA A 27 -16.07 -8.07 1.92
CA ALA A 27 -16.65 -7.49 0.71
C ALA A 27 -15.73 -6.42 0.11
N VAL A 28 -15.17 -5.53 0.94
CA VAL A 28 -14.21 -4.52 0.49
C VAL A 28 -12.95 -5.19 -0.07
N GLY A 29 -12.44 -6.23 0.59
CA GLY A 29 -11.28 -6.99 0.11
C GLY A 29 -11.47 -7.59 -1.28
N ILE A 30 -12.64 -8.18 -1.56
CA ILE A 30 -12.95 -8.77 -2.87
C ILE A 30 -13.12 -7.70 -3.95
N ILE A 31 -13.84 -6.60 -3.66
CA ILE A 31 -14.07 -5.51 -4.62
C ILE A 31 -12.76 -4.82 -4.99
N VAL A 32 -11.94 -4.49 -3.98
CA VAL A 32 -10.62 -3.86 -4.20
C VAL A 32 -9.67 -4.82 -4.89
N GLY A 33 -9.68 -6.11 -4.52
CA GLY A 33 -8.87 -7.14 -5.17
C GLY A 33 -9.21 -7.32 -6.65
N GLY A 34 -10.50 -7.32 -7.00
CA GLY A 34 -10.96 -7.40 -8.38
C GLY A 34 -10.58 -6.17 -9.21
N ALA A 35 -10.83 -4.97 -8.67
CA ALA A 35 -10.46 -3.71 -9.33
C ALA A 35 -8.94 -3.57 -9.53
N PHE A 36 -8.15 -3.95 -8.51
CA PHE A 36 -6.69 -3.91 -8.59
C PHE A 36 -6.15 -4.92 -9.63
N THR A 37 -6.70 -6.13 -9.66
CA THR A 37 -6.34 -7.14 -10.68
C THR A 37 -6.65 -6.62 -12.08
N ALA A 38 -7.75 -5.91 -12.29
CA ALA A 38 -8.07 -5.29 -13.57
C ALA A 38 -7.05 -4.21 -13.98
N ILE A 39 -6.59 -3.37 -13.04
CA ILE A 39 -5.55 -2.37 -13.29
C ILE A 39 -4.22 -3.03 -13.68
N VAL A 40 -3.82 -4.07 -12.96
CA VAL A 40 -2.61 -4.83 -13.28
C VAL A 40 -2.74 -5.47 -14.66
N ASN A 41 -3.88 -6.11 -14.95
CA ASN A 41 -4.11 -6.73 -16.25
C ASN A 41 -4.06 -5.70 -17.37
N ALA A 42 -4.62 -4.51 -17.18
CA ALA A 42 -4.53 -3.42 -18.14
C ALA A 42 -3.09 -2.95 -18.35
N LEU A 43 -2.30 -2.81 -17.28
CA LEU A 43 -0.89 -2.46 -17.37
C LEU A 43 -0.08 -3.54 -18.09
N CYS A 44 -0.32 -4.81 -17.77
CA CYS A 44 0.37 -5.92 -18.41
C CYS A 44 -0.01 -6.02 -19.90
N ASN A 45 -1.30 -6.08 -20.19
CA ASN A 45 -1.81 -6.31 -21.55
C ASN A 45 -1.57 -5.13 -22.49
N ASN A 46 -1.71 -3.89 -22.00
CA ASN A 46 -1.69 -2.72 -22.89
C ASN A 46 -0.33 -2.02 -22.92
N ILE A 47 0.51 -2.21 -21.91
CA ILE A 47 1.80 -1.51 -21.81
C ILE A 47 2.96 -2.51 -21.86
N LEU A 48 2.92 -3.58 -21.08
CA LEU A 48 4.05 -4.53 -21.06
C LEU A 48 4.08 -5.45 -22.28
N LYS A 49 2.95 -6.02 -22.73
CA LYS A 49 2.92 -6.87 -23.94
C LYS A 49 3.53 -6.20 -25.18
N PRO A 50 3.21 -4.95 -25.55
CA PRO A 50 3.86 -4.32 -26.71
C PRO A 50 5.35 -4.09 -26.49
N ILE A 51 5.80 -3.74 -25.28
CA ILE A 51 7.23 -3.59 -24.97
C ILE A 51 7.95 -4.95 -25.07
N VAL A 52 7.34 -6.01 -24.55
CA VAL A 52 7.90 -7.36 -24.56
C VAL A 52 7.92 -7.93 -25.98
N ASN A 53 6.87 -7.73 -26.77
CA ASN A 53 6.84 -8.11 -28.18
C ASN A 53 7.93 -7.36 -28.97
N TRP A 54 8.11 -6.06 -28.72
CA TRP A 54 9.18 -5.29 -29.36
C TRP A 54 10.58 -5.79 -28.98
N ILE A 55 10.81 -6.14 -27.71
CA ILE A 55 12.08 -6.73 -27.26
C ILE A 55 12.30 -8.12 -27.86
N LEU A 56 11.25 -8.96 -27.93
CA LEU A 56 11.30 -10.27 -28.56
C LEU A 56 11.60 -10.15 -30.05
N ALA A 57 10.95 -9.23 -30.76
CA ALA A 57 11.21 -8.94 -32.17
C ALA A 57 12.66 -8.53 -32.42
N LEU A 58 13.24 -7.73 -31.51
CA LEU A 58 14.65 -7.32 -31.60
C LEU A 58 15.62 -8.49 -31.41
N ILE A 59 15.28 -9.47 -30.56
CA ILE A 59 16.16 -10.59 -30.20
C ILE A 59 15.99 -11.79 -31.15
N LEU A 60 14.76 -12.07 -31.57
CA LEU A 60 14.38 -13.26 -32.35
C LEU A 60 14.02 -12.95 -33.81
N GLY A 61 13.89 -11.66 -34.18
CA GLY A 61 13.61 -11.22 -35.55
C GLY A 61 12.17 -11.46 -36.02
N THR A 62 11.30 -11.96 -35.15
CA THR A 62 9.89 -12.25 -35.48
C THR A 62 8.95 -11.67 -34.43
N ASP A 63 7.82 -11.13 -34.89
CA ASP A 63 6.83 -10.43 -34.05
C ASP A 63 5.79 -11.39 -33.44
N SER A 64 5.81 -12.66 -33.84
CA SER A 64 4.71 -13.59 -33.62
C SER A 64 5.21 -15.02 -33.36
N LEU A 65 5.09 -15.45 -32.10
CA LEU A 65 5.00 -16.88 -31.74
C LEU A 65 3.68 -17.50 -32.21
N SER A 66 2.75 -16.65 -32.70
CA SER A 66 1.38 -17.00 -33.10
C SER A 66 1.30 -17.93 -34.30
N GLU A 67 2.38 -18.20 -35.03
CA GLU A 67 2.37 -19.07 -36.22
C GLU A 67 2.76 -20.53 -35.91
N VAL A 68 3.01 -20.86 -34.64
CA VAL A 68 3.33 -22.24 -34.24
C VAL A 68 2.03 -23.02 -34.06
N TYR A 69 1.43 -23.39 -35.19
CA TYR A 69 0.28 -24.28 -35.25
C TYR A 69 0.72 -25.71 -35.55
N THR A 70 0.25 -26.65 -34.74
CA THR A 70 0.28 -28.07 -35.11
C THR A 70 -1.13 -28.46 -35.54
N PHE A 71 -1.34 -28.69 -36.83
CA PHE A 71 -2.62 -29.16 -37.35
C PHE A 71 -2.70 -30.68 -37.22
N LEU A 72 -3.76 -31.18 -36.57
CA LEU A 72 -4.04 -32.62 -36.44
C LEU A 72 -4.95 -33.09 -37.58
N THR A 73 -5.84 -32.22 -38.04
CA THR A 73 -6.64 -32.39 -39.26
C THR A 73 -6.75 -31.04 -39.95
N THR A 74 -6.21 -30.91 -41.16
CA THR A 74 -6.37 -29.70 -41.97
C THR A 74 -7.63 -29.82 -42.83
N ALA A 75 -8.56 -28.90 -42.65
CA ALA A 75 -9.63 -28.66 -43.60
C ALA A 75 -9.17 -27.53 -44.53
N TYR A 76 -9.35 -27.71 -45.83
CA TYR A 76 -9.04 -26.68 -46.82
C TYR A 76 -10.36 -26.12 -47.36
N THR A 77 -10.49 -24.80 -47.32
CA THR A 77 -11.55 -24.10 -48.04
C THR A 77 -10.95 -23.46 -49.29
N THR A 78 -11.77 -23.32 -50.34
CA THR A 78 -11.33 -22.66 -51.57
C THR A 78 -11.70 -21.19 -51.46
N ASP A 79 -10.71 -20.32 -51.48
CA ASP A 79 -10.92 -18.87 -51.46
C ASP A 79 -11.49 -18.37 -52.80
N GLU A 80 -11.95 -17.12 -52.85
CA GLU A 80 -12.59 -16.52 -54.04
C GLU A 80 -11.69 -16.54 -55.31
N THR A 81 -10.38 -16.66 -55.12
CA THR A 81 -9.35 -16.82 -56.17
C THR A 81 -9.04 -18.27 -56.57
N GLY A 82 -9.71 -19.26 -56.00
CA GLY A 82 -9.48 -20.68 -56.31
C GLY A 82 -8.29 -21.32 -55.59
N ALA A 83 -7.66 -20.63 -54.64
CA ALA A 83 -6.55 -21.16 -53.84
C ALA A 83 -7.07 -21.96 -52.64
N GLN A 84 -6.41 -23.09 -52.33
CA GLN A 84 -6.71 -23.86 -51.12
C GLN A 84 -6.09 -23.15 -49.91
N VAL A 85 -6.94 -22.61 -49.05
CA VAL A 85 -6.56 -21.94 -47.81
C VAL A 85 -6.97 -22.84 -46.64
N ILE A 86 -6.11 -22.93 -45.61
CA ILE A 86 -6.43 -23.70 -44.40
C ILE A 86 -7.60 -23.00 -43.70
N ASP A 87 -8.70 -23.74 -43.57
CA ASP A 87 -9.86 -23.30 -42.83
C ASP A 87 -9.62 -23.51 -41.34
N LEU A 88 -9.22 -22.45 -40.64
CA LEU A 88 -9.03 -22.46 -39.18
C LEU A 88 -10.35 -22.69 -38.40
N ALA A 89 -11.53 -22.56 -39.01
CA ALA A 89 -12.79 -22.83 -38.31
C ALA A 89 -13.14 -24.33 -38.32
N ASN A 90 -12.76 -25.05 -39.39
CA ASN A 90 -13.05 -26.47 -39.56
C ASN A 90 -11.85 -27.40 -39.37
N SER A 91 -10.64 -26.84 -39.21
CA SER A 91 -9.44 -27.59 -38.86
C SER A 91 -9.33 -27.81 -37.36
N ILE A 92 -8.79 -28.98 -36.98
CA ILE A 92 -8.44 -29.29 -35.60
C ILE A 92 -6.95 -29.01 -35.47
N TYR A 93 -6.58 -27.99 -34.70
CA TYR A 93 -5.19 -27.60 -34.47
C TYR A 93 -4.91 -27.25 -33.01
N ILE A 94 -3.63 -27.35 -32.66
CA ILE A 94 -3.10 -26.87 -31.39
C ILE A 94 -2.35 -25.57 -31.67
N ASP A 95 -2.81 -24.50 -31.04
CA ASP A 95 -2.17 -23.18 -31.07
C ASP A 95 -1.15 -23.06 -29.93
N TRP A 96 0.10 -23.43 -30.23
CA TRP A 96 1.21 -23.27 -29.28
C TRP A 96 1.58 -21.81 -29.08
N GLY A 97 1.32 -20.96 -30.06
CA GLY A 97 1.59 -19.53 -29.99
C GLY A 97 0.78 -18.83 -28.90
N THR A 98 -0.53 -19.08 -28.90
CA THR A 98 -1.44 -18.53 -27.88
C THR A 98 -1.14 -19.10 -26.50
N PHE A 99 -0.75 -20.38 -26.41
CA PHE A 99 -0.35 -21.00 -25.14
C PHE A 99 0.91 -20.36 -24.55
N ILE A 100 1.98 -20.20 -25.34
CA ILE A 100 3.22 -19.58 -24.88
C ILE A 100 2.99 -18.10 -24.54
N ASN A 101 2.17 -17.39 -25.32
CA ASN A 101 1.75 -16.02 -25.00
C ASN A 101 1.02 -15.95 -23.65
N ALA A 102 0.12 -16.89 -23.36
CA ALA A 102 -0.57 -16.97 -22.07
C ALA A 102 0.41 -17.19 -20.91
N ILE A 103 1.43 -18.04 -21.08
CA ILE A 103 2.50 -18.24 -20.10
C ILE A 103 3.29 -16.96 -19.87
N ILE A 104 3.75 -16.30 -20.94
CA ILE A 104 4.49 -15.03 -20.85
C ILE A 104 3.65 -13.99 -20.11
N ASN A 105 2.36 -13.87 -20.45
CA ASN A 105 1.45 -12.95 -19.78
C ASN A 105 1.31 -13.24 -18.28
N PHE A 106 1.18 -14.52 -17.91
CA PHE A 106 1.10 -14.93 -16.51
C PHE A 106 2.37 -14.53 -15.73
N LEU A 107 3.56 -14.78 -16.32
CA LEU A 107 4.83 -14.39 -15.69
C LEU A 107 4.95 -12.87 -15.53
N LEU A 108 4.53 -12.09 -16.53
CA LEU A 108 4.55 -10.63 -16.46
C LEU A 108 3.63 -10.11 -15.36
N ILE A 109 2.39 -10.61 -15.28
CA ILE A 109 1.45 -10.26 -14.20
C ILE A 109 2.05 -10.59 -12.84
N ALA A 110 2.66 -11.77 -12.68
CA ALA A 110 3.29 -12.18 -11.43
C ALA A 110 4.44 -11.23 -11.02
N ILE A 111 5.30 -10.83 -11.98
CA ILE A 111 6.39 -9.87 -11.73
C ILE A 111 5.83 -8.50 -11.34
N VAL A 112 4.79 -8.01 -12.01
CA VAL A 112 4.17 -6.72 -11.69
C VAL A 112 3.54 -6.75 -10.28
N LEU A 113 2.78 -7.80 -9.95
CA LEU A 113 2.23 -7.97 -8.61
C LEU A 113 3.34 -7.97 -7.55
N PHE A 114 4.41 -8.72 -7.80
CA PHE A 114 5.55 -8.78 -6.90
C PHE A 114 6.18 -7.41 -6.68
N LEU A 115 6.40 -6.62 -7.75
CA LEU A 115 6.96 -5.27 -7.63
C LEU A 115 6.04 -4.33 -6.84
N ILE A 116 4.72 -4.40 -7.04
CA ILE A 116 3.77 -3.56 -6.30
C ILE A 116 3.76 -3.95 -4.82
N ILE A 117 3.67 -5.24 -4.50
CA ILE A 117 3.70 -5.71 -3.11
C ILE A 117 5.01 -5.32 -2.44
N LYS A 118 6.15 -5.45 -3.15
CA LYS A 118 7.47 -5.01 -2.66
C LYS A 118 7.53 -3.50 -2.41
N ALA A 119 6.93 -2.68 -3.28
CA ALA A 119 6.85 -1.24 -3.09
C ALA A 119 5.99 -0.89 -1.87
N LEU A 120 4.84 -1.54 -1.70
CA LEU A 120 3.97 -1.34 -0.53
C LEU A 120 4.66 -1.72 0.78
N MET A 121 5.35 -2.87 0.83
CA MET A 121 6.13 -3.28 2.00
C MET A 121 7.24 -2.27 2.34
N ARG A 122 7.88 -1.68 1.33
CA ARG A 122 8.92 -0.64 1.54
C ARG A 122 8.34 0.65 2.10
N VAL A 123 7.18 1.10 1.60
CA VAL A 123 6.49 2.29 2.10
C VAL A 123 5.99 2.10 3.52
N GLN A 124 5.46 0.91 3.86
CA GLN A 124 5.02 0.60 5.23
C GLN A 124 6.21 0.64 6.20
N LYS A 125 7.33 0.00 5.86
CA LYS A 125 8.54 0.04 6.68
C LYS A 125 9.02 1.47 6.97
N MET A 126 9.03 2.34 5.96
CA MET A 126 9.40 3.76 6.16
C MET A 126 8.41 4.52 7.05
N LYS A 127 7.12 4.20 6.98
CA LYS A 127 6.10 4.81 7.86
C LYS A 127 6.26 4.37 9.31
N ASP A 128 6.61 3.11 9.55
CA ASP A 128 6.80 2.57 10.90
C ASP A 128 8.06 3.14 11.54
N GLU A 129 9.16 3.25 10.78
CA GLU A 129 10.39 3.91 11.22
C GLU A 129 10.16 5.41 11.52
N ALA A 130 9.39 6.11 10.67
CA ALA A 130 9.03 7.51 10.91
C ALA A 130 8.14 7.68 12.15
N LYS A 131 7.18 6.78 12.39
CA LYS A 131 6.36 6.80 13.61
C LYS A 131 7.19 6.56 14.86
N ALA A 132 8.09 5.57 14.83
CA ALA A 132 8.98 5.28 15.95
C ALA A 132 9.90 6.46 16.26
N ALA A 133 10.47 7.13 15.25
CA ALA A 133 11.30 8.32 15.44
C ALA A 133 10.53 9.50 16.03
N ILE A 134 9.27 9.71 15.63
CA ILE A 134 8.40 10.74 16.19
C ILE A 134 8.04 10.42 17.65
N GLU A 135 7.79 9.16 17.97
CA GLU A 135 7.47 8.73 19.34
C GLU A 135 8.67 8.83 20.28
N GLU A 136 9.87 8.48 19.79
CA GLU A 136 11.12 8.64 20.52
C GLU A 136 11.47 10.13 20.71
N ALA A 137 11.25 10.97 19.68
CA ALA A 137 11.42 12.42 19.78
C ALA A 137 10.42 13.06 20.77
N LYS A 138 9.17 12.57 20.82
CA LYS A 138 8.18 13.02 21.80
C LYS A 138 8.57 12.65 23.22
N LYS A 139 9.03 11.42 23.46
CA LYS A 139 9.54 10.98 24.78
C LYS A 139 10.71 11.84 25.24
N LYS A 140 11.71 12.06 24.37
CA LYS A 140 12.87 12.90 24.70
C LYS A 140 12.46 14.36 24.97
N ALA A 141 11.49 14.89 24.23
CA ALA A 141 10.98 16.25 24.45
C ALA A 141 10.14 16.38 25.75
N GLU A 142 9.42 15.34 26.15
CA GLU A 142 8.71 15.30 27.45
C GLU A 142 9.70 15.15 28.62
N GLU A 143 10.73 14.32 28.48
CA GLU A 143 11.81 14.20 29.46
C GLU A 143 12.61 15.50 29.61
N GLU A 144 12.94 16.19 28.51
CA GLU A 144 13.61 17.49 28.54
C GLU A 144 12.73 18.59 29.16
N LYS A 145 11.41 18.57 28.91
CA LYS A 145 10.46 19.49 29.56
C LYS A 145 10.30 19.20 31.05
N ALA A 146 10.28 17.93 31.46
CA ALA A 146 10.21 17.53 32.86
C ALA A 146 11.50 17.93 33.61
N ALA A 147 12.66 17.74 32.98
CA ALA A 147 13.95 18.14 33.54
C ALA A 147 14.09 19.67 33.66
N LYS A 148 13.62 20.45 32.68
CA LYS A 148 13.59 21.92 32.76
C LYS A 148 12.64 22.43 33.85
N LYS A 149 11.47 21.80 34.02
CA LYS A 149 10.54 22.12 35.11
C LYS A 149 11.13 21.86 36.49
N ALA A 150 11.81 20.73 36.67
CA ALA A 150 12.49 20.39 37.92
C ALA A 150 13.65 21.35 38.22
N ALA A 151 14.41 21.78 37.20
CA ALA A 151 15.47 22.76 37.36
C ALA A 151 14.95 24.17 37.70
N GLU A 152 13.81 24.60 37.17
CA GLU A 152 13.15 25.86 37.59
C GLU A 152 12.65 25.80 39.05
N GLU A 153 12.21 24.63 39.53
CA GLU A 153 11.78 24.43 40.91
C GLU A 153 12.95 24.45 41.91
N GLU A 154 14.11 23.88 41.55
CA GLU A 154 15.34 23.95 42.35
C GLU A 154 15.98 25.35 42.36
N THR A 155 15.88 26.10 41.26
CA THR A 155 16.38 27.49 41.19
C THR A 155 15.53 28.43 42.07
N SER A 156 14.24 28.16 42.20
CA SER A 156 13.34 28.82 43.16
C SER A 156 13.70 28.50 44.63
N ALA A 157 14.16 27.29 44.92
CA ALA A 157 14.59 26.90 46.27
C ALA A 157 15.97 27.50 46.66
N ALA A 158 16.90 27.62 45.71
CA ALA A 158 18.22 28.22 45.95
C ALA A 158 18.15 29.73 46.26
N ALA A 159 17.19 30.46 45.70
CA ALA A 159 16.98 31.88 46.00
C ALA A 159 16.55 32.13 47.46
N ALA A 160 15.89 31.17 48.11
CA ALA A 160 15.52 31.26 49.53
C ALA A 160 16.70 30.98 50.49
N GLY A 161 17.75 30.28 50.01
CA GLY A 161 18.90 29.88 50.84
C GLY A 161 20.05 30.90 50.92
N VAL A 162 20.13 31.85 49.98
CA VAL A 162 21.24 32.82 49.93
C VAL A 162 20.97 34.09 50.76
N SER A 163 19.77 34.30 51.29
CA SER A 163 19.45 35.47 52.14
C SER A 163 19.88 35.33 53.61
N ALA A 164 20.39 34.18 54.06
CA ALA A 164 20.64 33.95 55.49
C ALA A 164 22.11 34.08 55.92
N ALA A 165 23.07 34.34 55.02
CA ALA A 165 24.49 34.23 55.34
C ALA A 165 25.31 35.53 55.35
N ASP A 166 24.77 36.70 54.96
CA ASP A 166 25.61 37.92 54.80
C ASP A 166 24.94 39.24 55.19
N ALA A 167 24.31 39.32 56.37
CA ALA A 167 23.81 40.61 56.90
C ALA A 167 23.81 40.73 58.43
N THR A 168 24.75 40.12 59.14
CA THR A 168 24.95 40.37 60.59
C THR A 168 26.38 40.80 60.90
N ALA A 169 26.90 41.78 60.17
CA ALA A 169 28.15 42.46 60.51
C ALA A 169 28.12 43.96 60.13
N ALA A 170 27.46 44.77 60.95
CA ALA A 170 27.64 46.22 61.20
C ALA A 170 26.36 46.72 61.93
N ALA A 171 26.32 47.49 63.03
CA ALA A 171 27.28 48.13 63.94
C ALA A 171 26.46 48.60 65.20
N PRO A 172 26.94 49.47 66.13
CA PRO A 172 27.17 49.18 67.56
C PRO A 172 26.23 49.91 68.55
N ALA A 173 26.04 49.41 69.78
CA ALA A 173 25.65 50.24 70.94
C ALA A 173 25.91 49.54 72.29
N ASP A 174 26.89 50.10 72.99
CA ASP A 174 27.20 50.11 74.43
C ASP A 174 26.05 49.73 75.41
N PRO A 175 26.35 48.89 76.43
CA PRO A 175 25.74 49.14 77.74
C PRO A 175 26.75 49.02 78.89
N GLU A 176 27.46 50.10 79.20
CA GLU A 176 27.95 50.38 80.56
C GLU A 176 27.10 51.48 81.23
N LYS A 177 26.16 51.07 82.11
CA LYS A 177 25.96 51.56 83.50
C LYS A 177 24.51 51.44 84.01
N LYS A 178 24.40 50.68 85.10
CA LYS A 178 23.73 50.98 86.39
C LYS A 178 22.30 51.55 86.44
N GLU A 179 21.56 50.92 87.36
CA GLU A 179 20.28 51.26 88.05
C GLU A 179 19.00 50.70 87.46
#